data_AF-D2H234-F1
#
_entry.id   AF-D2H234-F1
#
_cell.length_a   1.000
_cell.length_b   1.000
_cell.length_c   1.000
_cell.angle_alpha   90.00
_cell.angle_beta   90.00
_cell.angle_gamma   90.00
#
_symmetry.space_group_name_H-M   'P 1'
#
loop_
_entity.id
_entity.type
_entity.pdbx_description
1 polymer ?
#
loop_
_entity_poly.entity_id
_entity_poly.type
_entity_poly.pdbx_seq_one_letter_code
_entity_poly.pdbx_strand_id
1 'polypeptide(L)'
;FYSRDNEGSWFRSLFVHKVDPRKDAHSTLLSKKETSNLYKIQFHNVKPECLDAYNSLTEAVLPKLHLDEDYPCSLVGNWNTWYGEQDQAVHLWRFSGGYPALMDCMNKLKTNKEYLEFRKERSQMLLSRRNQMLLEFSFWNEPQPRAGPNIYELRTYKLKPGTMIEWGNNWARAIKYRQENQEAVGGFFSQIGELYVVHHLWAYKDLQSREETRNAAWRKRGWDENVYYT
;
A
#
# COMPACT_ATOMS: atom_id res chain seq x y z
N PHE A 1 -22.52 16.38 62.73
CA PHE A 1 -21.35 15.59 63.16
C PHE A 1 -21.12 14.48 62.14
N TYR A 2 -19.94 14.52 61.52
CA TYR A 2 -19.19 13.48 60.80
C TYR A 2 -19.77 12.78 59.55
N SER A 3 -19.08 13.08 58.44
CA SER A 3 -18.88 12.26 57.24
C SER A 3 -18.45 10.82 57.57
N ARG A 4 -18.82 9.87 56.71
CA ARG A 4 -18.10 8.61 56.50
C ARG A 4 -18.25 8.13 55.06
N ASP A 5 -17.21 8.45 54.30
CA ASP A 5 -16.46 7.60 53.36
C ASP A 5 -17.23 6.63 52.47
N ASN A 6 -17.25 7.01 51.19
CA ASN A 6 -17.58 6.21 50.03
C ASN A 6 -16.29 5.52 49.53
N GLU A 7 -15.90 4.42 50.15
CA GLU A 7 -14.84 3.53 49.63
C GLU A 7 -15.41 2.12 49.46
N GLY A 8 -15.71 1.74 48.21
CA GLY A 8 -16.17 0.38 47.92
C GLY A 8 -16.45 0.01 46.47
N SER A 9 -16.14 0.86 45.49
CA SER A 9 -16.47 0.60 44.09
C SER A 9 -15.25 0.74 43.15
N TRP A 10 -14.15 0.05 43.45
CA TRP A 10 -12.98 -0.01 42.58
C TRP A 10 -12.45 -1.42 42.26
N PHE A 11 -13.04 -2.50 42.79
CA PHE A 11 -12.45 -3.85 42.68
C PHE A 11 -13.32 -4.94 42.02
N ARG A 12 -14.24 -4.63 41.09
CA ARG A 12 -15.06 -5.68 40.41
C ARG A 12 -14.96 -5.76 38.89
N SER A 13 -13.80 -5.44 38.31
CA SER A 13 -13.52 -5.75 36.89
C SER A 13 -12.21 -6.52 36.73
N LEU A 14 -12.15 -7.73 37.26
CA LEU A 14 -11.07 -8.70 37.02
C LEU A 14 -11.61 -10.01 36.43
N PHE A 15 -12.52 -9.90 35.47
CA PHE A 15 -12.77 -10.99 34.53
C PHE A 15 -12.36 -10.52 33.14
N VAL A 16 -11.05 -10.45 32.92
CA VAL A 16 -10.46 -10.46 31.58
C VAL A 16 -10.91 -11.80 30.98
N HIS A 17 -11.85 -11.77 30.04
CA HIS A 17 -12.07 -12.92 29.16
C HIS A 17 -10.71 -13.31 28.61
N LYS A 18 -10.21 -14.49 29.00
CA LYS A 18 -9.04 -15.10 28.38
C LYS A 18 -9.44 -15.40 26.94
N VAL A 19 -9.14 -14.45 26.05
CA VAL A 19 -9.16 -14.68 24.61
C VAL A 19 -8.07 -15.72 24.36
N ASP A 20 -8.46 -16.89 23.84
CA ASP A 20 -7.49 -17.90 23.44
C ASP A 20 -6.44 -17.25 22.51
N PRO A 21 -5.13 -17.53 22.73
CA PRO A 21 -4.10 -17.04 21.84
C PRO A 21 -4.40 -17.51 20.41
N ARG A 22 -4.71 -16.56 19.53
CA ARG A 22 -5.01 -16.86 18.11
C ARG A 22 -3.78 -17.49 17.47
N LYS A 23 -3.96 -18.62 16.79
CA LYS A 23 -2.87 -19.41 16.18
C LYS A 23 -2.50 -18.97 14.75
N ASP A 24 -3.33 -18.15 14.11
CA ASP A 24 -3.10 -17.68 12.74
C ASP A 24 -2.30 -16.37 12.71
N ALA A 25 -1.38 -16.25 11.74
CA ALA A 25 -0.64 -15.01 11.53
C ALA A 25 -1.60 -13.85 11.19
N HIS A 26 -1.36 -12.67 11.76
CA HIS A 26 -2.20 -11.48 11.58
C HIS A 26 -2.43 -11.10 10.11
N SER A 27 -1.46 -11.37 9.24
CA SER A 27 -1.55 -11.13 7.79
C SER A 27 -2.56 -12.03 7.09
N THR A 28 -2.73 -13.28 7.51
CA THR A 28 -3.63 -14.26 6.88
C THR A 28 -5.11 -13.89 7.02
N LEU A 29 -5.46 -13.14 8.07
CA LEU A 29 -6.84 -12.68 8.31
C LEU A 29 -7.24 -11.51 7.39
N LEU A 30 -6.27 -10.69 6.98
CA LEU A 30 -6.50 -9.44 6.25
C LEU A 30 -6.15 -9.56 4.77
N SER A 31 -5.28 -10.49 4.40
CA SER A 31 -4.88 -10.73 3.01
C SER A 31 -5.74 -11.76 2.31
N LYS A 32 -5.73 -11.76 0.98
CA LYS A 32 -6.25 -12.89 0.18
C LYS A 32 -5.37 -14.13 0.47
N LYS A 33 -5.96 -15.34 0.47
CA LYS A 33 -5.31 -16.62 0.85
C LYS A 33 -4.05 -16.97 0.03
N GLU A 34 -3.32 -17.98 0.52
CA GLU A 34 -1.98 -18.56 0.20
C GLU A 34 -1.43 -18.59 -1.25
N THR A 35 -2.22 -18.24 -2.27
CA THR A 35 -1.73 -17.96 -3.65
C THR A 35 -1.51 -16.46 -3.89
N SER A 36 -1.47 -15.66 -2.82
CA SER A 36 -1.57 -14.21 -2.85
C SER A 36 -0.43 -13.53 -3.60
N ASN A 37 -0.82 -12.56 -4.41
CA ASN A 37 0.07 -11.59 -5.02
C ASN A 37 0.89 -10.91 -3.92
N LEU A 38 2.21 -11.05 -3.99
CA LEU A 38 3.12 -10.30 -3.16
C LEU A 38 3.46 -9.00 -3.90
N TYR A 39 3.32 -7.87 -3.24
CA TYR A 39 3.61 -6.57 -3.86
C TYR A 39 4.92 -6.00 -3.32
N LYS A 40 5.66 -5.30 -4.17
CA LYS A 40 6.82 -4.51 -3.78
C LYS A 40 6.59 -3.06 -4.21
N ILE A 41 6.45 -2.17 -3.25
CA ILE A 41 6.48 -0.73 -3.51
C ILE A 41 7.90 -0.23 -3.38
N GLN A 42 8.34 0.62 -4.31
CA GLN A 42 9.66 1.22 -4.33
C GLN A 42 9.53 2.72 -4.46
N PHE A 43 10.31 3.45 -3.67
CA PHE A 43 10.42 4.90 -3.73
C PHE A 43 11.87 5.23 -4.06
N HIS A 44 12.07 5.92 -5.16
CA HIS A 44 13.37 6.37 -5.63
C HIS A 44 13.37 7.89 -5.60
N ASN A 45 14.18 8.49 -4.71
CA ASN A 45 14.41 9.92 -4.73
C ASN A 45 15.51 10.17 -5.75
N VAL A 46 15.15 10.82 -6.85
CA VAL A 46 16.02 11.11 -7.99
C VAL A 46 16.69 12.46 -7.74
N LYS A 47 17.89 12.64 -8.29
CA LYS A 47 18.51 13.96 -8.36
C LYS A 47 17.63 14.83 -9.27
N PRO A 48 17.25 16.06 -8.88
CA PRO A 48 16.33 16.89 -9.66
C PRO A 48 16.76 17.06 -11.13
N GLU A 49 18.06 17.27 -11.36
CA GLU A 49 18.65 17.44 -12.69
C GLU A 49 18.66 16.16 -13.54
N CYS A 50 18.32 15.01 -12.97
CA CYS A 50 18.30 13.72 -13.65
C CYS A 50 16.89 13.15 -13.86
N LEU A 51 15.82 13.84 -13.44
CA LEU A 51 14.47 13.26 -13.44
C LEU A 51 14.02 12.80 -14.85
N ASP A 52 14.24 13.61 -15.88
CA ASP A 52 13.86 13.26 -17.25
C ASP A 52 14.68 12.09 -17.82
N ALA A 53 15.99 12.08 -17.55
CA ALA A 53 16.87 10.98 -17.96
C ALA A 53 16.49 9.67 -17.25
N TYR A 54 16.19 9.76 -15.95
CA TYR A 54 15.70 8.65 -15.17
C TYR A 54 14.36 8.11 -15.70
N ASN A 55 13.41 9.01 -16.01
CA ASN A 55 12.11 8.62 -16.57
C ASN A 55 12.29 7.86 -17.89
N SER A 56 13.08 8.43 -18.81
CA SER A 56 13.40 7.82 -20.11
C SER A 56 14.03 6.43 -19.94
N LEU A 57 14.98 6.30 -19.03
CA LEU A 57 15.63 5.02 -18.72
C LEU A 57 14.65 3.99 -18.16
N THR A 58 13.75 4.40 -17.25
CA THR A 58 12.72 3.49 -16.71
C THR A 58 11.67 3.10 -17.75
N GLU A 59 11.23 4.03 -18.59
CA GLU A 59 10.27 3.76 -19.66
C GLU A 59 10.83 2.79 -20.70
N ALA A 60 12.13 2.84 -20.99
CA ALA A 60 12.78 1.92 -21.90
C ALA A 60 12.90 0.48 -21.35
N VAL A 61 13.04 0.30 -20.03
CA VAL A 61 13.43 -1.00 -19.43
C VAL A 61 12.29 -1.68 -18.69
N LEU A 62 11.49 -0.95 -17.89
CA LEU A 62 10.48 -1.57 -17.03
C LEU A 62 9.36 -2.28 -17.81
N PRO A 63 8.86 -1.76 -18.95
CA PRO A 63 7.88 -2.47 -19.75
C PRO A 63 8.41 -3.78 -20.32
N LYS A 64 9.70 -3.85 -20.68
CA LYS A 64 10.31 -5.10 -21.15
C LYS A 64 10.27 -6.18 -20.07
N LEU A 65 10.65 -5.83 -18.84
CA LEU A 65 10.55 -6.75 -17.69
C LEU A 65 9.12 -7.16 -17.37
N HIS A 66 8.14 -6.27 -17.57
CA HIS A 66 6.74 -6.56 -17.35
C HIS A 66 6.16 -7.54 -18.38
N LEU A 67 6.60 -7.46 -19.63
CA LEU A 67 6.09 -8.27 -20.74
C LEU A 67 6.84 -9.60 -20.91
N ASP A 68 8.01 -9.74 -20.28
CA ASP A 68 8.83 -10.93 -20.37
C ASP A 68 8.30 -12.03 -19.42
N GLU A 69 7.70 -13.08 -20.01
CA GLU A 69 7.11 -14.21 -19.28
C GLU A 69 8.14 -14.99 -18.44
N ASP A 70 9.44 -14.87 -18.73
CA ASP A 70 10.49 -15.49 -17.91
C ASP A 70 10.60 -14.82 -16.54
N TYR A 71 10.11 -13.60 -16.36
CA TYR A 71 10.09 -12.91 -15.08
C TYR A 71 8.68 -12.98 -14.49
N PRO A 72 8.46 -13.71 -13.38
CA PRO A 72 7.14 -13.83 -12.76
C PRO A 72 6.79 -12.56 -11.95
N CYS A 73 6.80 -11.41 -12.61
CA CYS A 73 6.45 -10.11 -12.04
C CYS A 73 5.64 -9.26 -13.02
N SER A 74 4.83 -8.36 -12.49
CA SER A 74 4.07 -7.40 -13.29
C SER A 74 4.27 -6.00 -12.76
N LEU A 75 4.48 -5.03 -13.64
CA LEU A 75 4.49 -3.63 -13.28
C LEU A 75 3.04 -3.16 -13.11
N VAL A 76 2.64 -2.88 -11.87
CA VAL A 76 1.30 -2.38 -11.56
C VAL A 76 1.20 -0.89 -11.86
N GLY A 77 2.29 -0.16 -11.62
CA GLY A 77 2.43 1.22 -12.07
C GLY A 77 3.76 1.85 -11.71
N ASN A 78 4.04 2.94 -12.42
CA ASN A 78 5.23 3.76 -12.35
C ASN A 78 4.77 5.22 -12.40
N TRP A 79 5.05 5.99 -11.35
CA TRP A 79 4.56 7.36 -11.19
C TRP A 79 5.66 8.28 -10.72
N ASN A 80 5.55 9.57 -11.06
CA ASN A 80 6.28 10.64 -10.41
C ASN A 80 5.37 11.39 -9.43
N THR A 81 5.92 11.75 -8.29
CA THR A 81 5.20 12.51 -7.26
C THR A 81 5.12 13.99 -7.64
N TRP A 82 3.91 14.54 -7.73
CA TRP A 82 3.69 15.98 -7.94
C TRP A 82 3.61 16.76 -6.62
N TYR A 83 2.88 16.22 -5.65
CA TYR A 83 2.66 16.82 -4.33
C TYR A 83 3.19 15.89 -3.24
N GLY A 84 4.09 16.41 -2.40
CA GLY A 84 4.82 15.63 -1.40
C GLY A 84 6.33 15.70 -1.64
N GLU A 85 7.01 14.56 -1.57
CA GLU A 85 8.43 14.42 -1.93
C GLU A 85 8.61 14.66 -3.44
N GLN A 86 9.06 15.85 -3.84
CA GLN A 86 9.35 16.16 -5.23
C GLN A 86 10.58 15.36 -5.72
N ASP A 87 10.70 15.21 -7.05
CA ASP A 87 11.74 14.41 -7.69
C ASP A 87 11.76 12.93 -7.24
N GLN A 88 10.61 12.43 -6.76
CA GLN A 88 10.44 11.05 -6.34
C GLN A 88 9.65 10.27 -7.39
N ALA A 89 10.21 9.13 -7.79
CA ALA A 89 9.50 8.11 -8.56
C ALA A 89 9.02 6.98 -7.64
N VAL A 90 7.78 6.53 -7.85
CA VAL A 90 7.16 5.42 -7.12
C VAL A 90 6.82 4.29 -8.08
N HIS A 91 7.32 3.10 -7.78
CA HIS A 91 7.06 1.88 -8.55
C HIS A 91 6.31 0.86 -7.71
N LEU A 92 5.28 0.25 -8.28
CA LEU A 92 4.56 -0.85 -7.65
C LEU A 92 4.68 -2.09 -8.53
N TRP A 93 5.28 -3.14 -7.99
CA TRP A 93 5.45 -4.44 -8.64
C TRP A 93 4.60 -5.49 -7.97
N ARG A 94 4.05 -6.41 -8.76
CA ARG A 94 3.31 -7.59 -8.31
C ARG A 94 4.08 -8.86 -8.65
N PHE A 95 4.12 -9.82 -7.73
CA PHE A 95 4.71 -11.14 -7.92
C PHE A 95 3.63 -12.19 -7.65
N SER A 96 3.05 -12.73 -8.73
CA SER A 96 2.01 -13.76 -8.66
C SER A 96 2.66 -15.10 -8.38
N GLY A 97 2.30 -15.73 -7.26
CA GLY A 97 3.04 -16.87 -6.69
C GLY A 97 3.90 -16.50 -5.48
N GLY A 98 3.76 -15.28 -4.95
CA GLY A 98 4.28 -14.91 -3.64
C GLY A 98 5.82 -14.85 -3.56
N TYR A 99 6.37 -15.29 -2.43
CA TYR A 99 7.83 -15.30 -2.21
C TYR A 99 8.61 -16.16 -3.21
N PRO A 100 8.17 -17.38 -3.60
CA PRO A 100 8.84 -18.15 -4.65
C PRO A 100 9.00 -17.37 -5.96
N ALA A 101 7.93 -16.73 -6.45
CA ALA A 101 7.97 -15.91 -7.66
C ALA A 101 8.92 -14.71 -7.52
N LEU A 102 8.88 -14.02 -6.37
CA LEU A 102 9.83 -12.95 -6.06
C LEU A 102 11.28 -13.45 -6.12
N MET A 103 11.57 -14.58 -5.46
CA MET A 103 12.94 -15.11 -5.38
C MET A 103 13.45 -15.56 -6.74
N ASP A 104 12.62 -16.22 -7.55
CA ASP A 104 12.94 -16.60 -8.92
C ASP A 104 13.24 -15.36 -9.78
N CYS A 105 12.34 -14.38 -9.78
CA CYS A 105 12.53 -13.12 -10.50
C CYS A 105 13.83 -12.43 -10.08
N MET A 106 14.08 -12.27 -8.77
CA MET A 106 15.30 -11.62 -8.28
C MET A 106 16.57 -12.40 -8.62
N ASN A 107 16.51 -13.73 -8.68
CA ASN A 107 17.66 -14.56 -9.08
C ASN A 107 17.97 -14.43 -10.56
N LYS A 108 16.96 -14.46 -11.44
CA LYS A 108 17.11 -14.22 -12.88
C LYS A 108 17.68 -12.82 -13.16
N LEU A 109 17.19 -11.80 -12.45
CA LEU A 109 17.68 -10.43 -12.58
C LEU A 109 19.14 -10.24 -12.16
N LYS A 110 19.73 -11.15 -11.37
CA LYS A 110 21.16 -11.05 -11.00
C LYS A 110 22.11 -11.32 -12.17
N THR A 111 21.66 -12.04 -13.18
CA THR A 111 22.49 -12.41 -14.35
C THR A 111 22.02 -11.75 -15.65
N ASN A 112 20.87 -11.07 -15.64
CA ASN A 112 20.38 -10.30 -16.78
C ASN A 112 21.28 -9.06 -17.02
N LYS A 113 22.03 -9.06 -18.13
CA LYS A 113 22.97 -7.99 -18.49
C LYS A 113 22.29 -6.62 -18.71
N GLU A 114 21.15 -6.60 -19.38
CA GLU A 114 20.41 -5.35 -19.66
C GLU A 114 19.91 -4.73 -18.34
N TYR A 115 19.35 -5.54 -17.45
CA TYR A 115 18.92 -5.08 -16.13
C TYR A 115 20.08 -4.62 -15.25
N LEU A 116 21.23 -5.30 -15.32
CA LEU A 116 22.43 -4.90 -14.58
C LEU A 116 22.95 -3.54 -15.04
N GLU A 117 22.98 -3.28 -16.35
CA GLU A 117 23.38 -1.97 -16.88
C GLU A 117 22.35 -0.89 -16.51
N PHE A 118 21.05 -1.16 -16.69
CA PHE A 118 19.98 -0.29 -16.21
C PHE A 118 20.15 0.06 -14.73
N ARG A 119 20.40 -0.94 -13.88
CA ARG A 119 20.59 -0.75 -12.44
C ARG A 119 21.79 0.14 -12.15
N LYS A 120 22.90 -0.03 -12.89
CA LYS A 120 24.13 0.75 -12.75
C LYS A 120 23.90 2.20 -13.14
N GLU A 121 23.37 2.44 -14.33
CA GLU A 121 23.06 3.78 -14.85
C GLU A 121 22.08 4.52 -13.94
N ARG A 122 20.93 3.89 -13.64
CA ARG A 122 19.92 4.44 -12.72
C ARG A 122 20.54 4.84 -11.39
N SER A 123 21.48 4.07 -10.85
CA SER A 123 22.04 4.37 -9.52
C SER A 123 22.90 5.65 -9.49
N GLN A 124 23.39 6.14 -10.63
CA GLN A 124 24.08 7.43 -10.72
C GLN A 124 23.12 8.63 -10.59
N MET A 125 21.83 8.40 -10.87
CA MET A 125 20.78 9.42 -10.91
C MET A 125 20.04 9.58 -9.58
N LEU A 126 20.34 8.76 -8.56
CA LEU A 126 19.54 8.70 -7.33
C LEU A 126 20.23 9.35 -6.13
N LEU A 127 19.43 10.04 -5.31
CA LEU A 127 19.81 10.51 -3.98
C LEU A 127 19.62 9.40 -2.94
N SER A 128 18.47 8.73 -2.98
CA SER A 128 18.16 7.64 -2.05
C SER A 128 17.12 6.67 -2.64
N ARG A 129 17.00 5.50 -2.01
CA ARG A 129 15.97 4.52 -2.34
C ARG A 129 15.46 3.83 -1.09
N ARG A 130 14.17 3.54 -1.07
CA ARG A 130 13.55 2.59 -0.13
C ARG A 130 12.57 1.70 -0.86
N ASN A 131 12.35 0.51 -0.32
CA ASN A 131 11.29 -0.39 -0.78
C ASN A 131 10.65 -1.10 0.40
N GLN A 132 9.50 -1.69 0.13
CA GLN A 132 8.71 -2.39 1.13
C GLN A 132 7.94 -3.52 0.44
N MET A 133 7.88 -4.68 1.09
CA MET A 133 7.03 -5.78 0.66
C MET A 133 5.67 -5.64 1.33
N LEU A 134 4.63 -5.79 0.53
CA LEU A 134 3.26 -5.55 0.92
C LEU A 134 2.38 -6.74 0.57
N LEU A 135 1.31 -6.91 1.35
CA LEU A 135 0.17 -7.73 1.00
C LEU A 135 -1.03 -6.84 0.69
N GLU A 136 -1.87 -7.28 -0.23
CA GLU A 136 -3.14 -6.61 -0.52
C GLU A 136 -4.22 -6.97 0.51
N PHE A 137 -5.07 -6.02 0.86
CA PHE A 137 -6.27 -6.30 1.66
C PHE A 137 -7.27 -7.13 0.85
N SER A 138 -7.89 -8.13 1.49
CA SER A 138 -8.85 -9.02 0.86
C SER A 138 -10.15 -8.34 0.43
N PHE A 139 -10.52 -7.25 1.10
CA PHE A 139 -11.70 -6.45 0.83
C PHE A 139 -11.48 -5.32 -0.18
N TRP A 140 -10.26 -5.17 -0.71
CA TRP A 140 -9.94 -4.17 -1.73
C TRP A 140 -9.99 -4.76 -3.14
N ASN A 141 -10.21 -3.89 -4.13
CA ASN A 141 -10.07 -4.24 -5.54
C ASN A 141 -8.64 -4.70 -5.83
N GLU A 142 -8.50 -5.66 -6.75
CA GLU A 142 -7.21 -5.92 -7.36
C GLU A 142 -6.82 -4.71 -8.24
N PRO A 143 -5.59 -4.20 -8.14
CA PRO A 143 -5.16 -3.08 -8.97
C PRO A 143 -5.08 -3.51 -10.44
N GLN A 144 -5.90 -2.87 -11.26
CA GLN A 144 -5.93 -3.05 -12.72
C GLN A 144 -5.56 -1.74 -13.43
N PRO A 145 -4.96 -1.80 -14.63
CA PRO A 145 -4.74 -0.63 -15.47
C PRO A 145 -6.05 0.13 -15.72
N ARG A 146 -5.98 1.46 -15.74
CA ARG A 146 -7.14 2.34 -15.98
C ARG A 146 -6.99 3.07 -17.31
N ALA A 147 -8.10 3.24 -18.01
CA ALA A 147 -8.13 3.99 -19.26
C ALA A 147 -7.99 5.50 -19.00
N GLY A 148 -7.37 6.19 -19.97
CA GLY A 148 -7.22 7.65 -19.97
C GLY A 148 -6.11 8.18 -19.06
N PRO A 149 -5.83 9.49 -19.14
CA PRO A 149 -4.98 10.14 -18.15
C PRO A 149 -5.69 10.11 -16.80
N ASN A 150 -5.01 9.60 -15.78
CA ASN A 150 -5.48 9.60 -14.41
C ASN A 150 -4.39 10.21 -13.52
N ILE A 151 -4.81 11.01 -12.55
CA ILE A 151 -3.95 11.35 -11.41
C ILE A 151 -4.10 10.27 -10.35
N TYR A 152 -3.00 9.92 -9.70
CA TYR A 152 -2.97 8.90 -8.65
C TYR A 152 -2.65 9.55 -7.31
N GLU A 153 -3.40 9.18 -6.28
CA GLU A 153 -3.15 9.62 -4.91
C GLU A 153 -2.73 8.41 -4.07
N LEU A 154 -1.46 8.38 -3.66
CA LEU A 154 -0.95 7.41 -2.71
C LEU A 154 -1.02 7.98 -1.29
N ARG A 155 -1.81 7.37 -0.41
CA ARG A 155 -1.87 7.72 1.01
C ARG A 155 -1.19 6.66 1.85
N THR A 156 -0.28 7.09 2.71
CA THR A 156 0.43 6.23 3.66
C THR A 156 -0.06 6.51 5.08
N TYR A 157 -0.47 5.48 5.80
CA TYR A 157 -0.90 5.54 7.19
C TYR A 157 0.10 4.77 8.06
N LYS A 158 0.60 5.41 9.12
CA LYS A 158 1.39 4.74 10.16
C LYS A 158 0.47 4.41 11.32
N LEU A 159 0.18 3.12 11.50
CA LEU A 159 -0.73 2.65 12.52
C LEU A 159 0.02 2.41 13.83
N LYS A 160 -0.71 2.54 14.94
CA LYS A 160 -0.20 2.13 16.24
C LYS A 160 -0.06 0.59 16.25
N PRO A 161 1.07 0.03 16.75
CA PRO A 161 1.22 -1.41 16.89
C PRO A 161 0.01 -2.05 17.58
N GLY A 162 -0.48 -3.16 17.03
CA GLY A 162 -1.66 -3.88 17.52
C GLY A 162 -3.01 -3.42 16.94
N THR A 163 -3.08 -2.28 16.24
CA THR A 163 -4.37 -1.73 15.73
C THR A 163 -4.72 -2.16 14.29
N MET A 164 -3.83 -2.85 13.58
CA MET A 164 -4.00 -3.21 12.17
C MET A 164 -5.31 -3.96 11.87
N ILE A 165 -5.72 -4.90 12.73
CA ILE A 165 -6.95 -5.68 12.55
C ILE A 165 -8.19 -4.79 12.73
N GLU A 166 -8.21 -3.99 13.80
CA GLU A 166 -9.34 -3.10 14.07
C GLU A 166 -9.49 -2.07 12.94
N TRP A 167 -8.38 -1.46 12.55
CA TRP A 167 -8.31 -0.54 11.42
C TRP A 167 -8.79 -1.20 10.12
N GLY A 168 -8.33 -2.43 9.83
CA GLY A 168 -8.74 -3.19 8.65
C GLY A 168 -10.23 -3.53 8.65
N ASN A 169 -10.79 -3.92 9.79
CA ASN A 169 -12.22 -4.19 9.93
C ASN A 169 -13.09 -2.95 9.70
N ASN A 170 -12.64 -1.79 10.18
CA ASN A 170 -13.31 -0.52 9.94
C ASN A 170 -13.28 -0.16 8.44
N TRP A 171 -12.11 -0.29 7.80
CA TRP A 171 -11.98 -0.04 6.37
C TRP A 171 -12.72 -1.03 5.48
N ALA A 172 -12.85 -2.29 5.88
CA ALA A 172 -13.66 -3.28 5.14
C ALA A 172 -15.13 -2.86 4.99
N ARG A 173 -15.65 -2.05 5.93
CA ARG A 173 -16.97 -1.43 5.83
C ARG A 173 -16.93 -0.12 5.07
N ALA A 174 -15.95 0.75 5.37
CA ALA A 174 -15.84 2.07 4.75
C ALA A 174 -15.61 2.00 3.23
N ILE A 175 -14.78 1.08 2.77
CA ILE A 175 -14.33 1.03 1.37
C ILE A 175 -15.48 0.85 0.38
N LYS A 176 -16.58 0.21 0.81
CA LYS A 176 -17.78 -0.01 -0.02
C LYS A 176 -18.35 1.31 -0.54
N TYR A 177 -18.38 2.34 0.30
CA TYR A 177 -18.86 3.67 -0.07
C TYR A 177 -17.98 4.36 -1.12
N ARG A 178 -16.70 3.99 -1.22
CA ARG A 178 -15.76 4.55 -2.18
C ARG A 178 -15.63 3.68 -3.44
N GLN A 179 -15.84 2.38 -3.36
CA GLN A 179 -15.82 1.53 -4.55
C GLN A 179 -16.93 1.89 -5.54
N GLU A 180 -18.08 2.41 -5.08
CA GLU A 180 -19.16 2.93 -5.93
C GLU A 180 -18.72 4.03 -6.91
N ASN A 181 -17.76 4.86 -6.49
CA ASN A 181 -17.24 5.98 -7.27
C ASN A 181 -16.04 5.56 -8.16
N GLN A 182 -15.71 4.27 -8.17
CA GLN A 182 -14.65 3.64 -8.96
C GLN A 182 -13.24 4.21 -8.76
N GLU A 183 -12.94 5.03 -7.75
CA GLU A 183 -11.60 5.60 -7.52
C GLU A 183 -10.64 4.66 -6.77
N ALA A 184 -11.13 3.59 -6.15
CA ALA A 184 -10.32 2.63 -5.39
C ALA A 184 -9.45 1.76 -6.31
N VAL A 185 -8.13 1.95 -6.30
CA VAL A 185 -7.17 1.16 -7.11
C VAL A 185 -6.65 -0.02 -6.33
N GLY A 186 -6.09 0.21 -5.14
CA GLY A 186 -5.45 -0.83 -4.33
C GLY A 186 -5.29 -0.40 -2.88
N GLY A 187 -5.33 -1.37 -1.98
CA GLY A 187 -5.11 -1.19 -0.55
C GLY A 187 -4.15 -2.24 -0.06
N PHE A 188 -3.08 -1.81 0.61
CA PHE A 188 -1.95 -2.68 0.93
C PHE A 188 -1.46 -2.45 2.36
N PHE A 189 -0.92 -3.49 3.00
CA PHE A 189 -0.28 -3.37 4.31
C PHE A 189 1.12 -3.99 4.31
N SER A 190 1.98 -3.45 5.17
CA SER A 190 3.36 -3.88 5.30
C SER A 190 3.50 -5.35 5.71
N GLN A 191 4.33 -6.08 5.00
CA GLN A 191 4.78 -7.42 5.35
C GLN A 191 6.28 -7.48 5.69
N ILE A 192 7.14 -6.80 4.91
CA ILE A 192 8.58 -6.67 5.18
C ILE A 192 9.02 -5.23 4.89
N GLY A 193 9.85 -4.68 5.77
CA GLY A 193 10.29 -3.28 5.73
C GLY A 193 9.74 -2.51 6.93
N GLU A 194 9.29 -1.28 6.72
CA GLU A 194 8.67 -0.47 7.78
C GLU A 194 7.32 -1.08 8.19
N LEU A 195 7.21 -1.61 9.42
CA LEU A 195 6.01 -2.31 9.89
C LEU A 195 4.89 -1.35 10.31
N TYR A 196 3.67 -1.88 10.42
CA TYR A 196 2.46 -1.13 10.80
C TYR A 196 2.11 0.02 9.84
N VAL A 197 2.54 -0.08 8.59
CA VAL A 197 2.23 0.87 7.53
C VAL A 197 1.14 0.30 6.63
N VAL A 198 0.19 1.16 6.25
CA VAL A 198 -0.84 0.88 5.26
C VAL A 198 -0.76 1.89 4.13
N HIS A 199 -0.94 1.42 2.89
CA HIS A 199 -0.99 2.23 1.69
C HIS A 199 -2.35 2.13 1.01
N HIS A 200 -2.97 3.26 0.71
CA HIS A 200 -4.12 3.33 -0.20
C HIS A 200 -3.70 4.01 -1.49
N LEU A 201 -4.04 3.38 -2.61
CA LEU A 201 -3.88 3.92 -3.94
C LEU A 201 -5.25 4.24 -4.52
N TRP A 202 -5.43 5.50 -4.88
CA TRP A 202 -6.64 6.03 -5.50
C TRP A 202 -6.32 6.61 -6.87
N ALA A 203 -7.28 6.60 -7.79
CA ALA A 203 -7.14 7.24 -9.09
C ALA A 203 -8.34 8.12 -9.40
N TYR A 204 -8.07 9.30 -9.93
CA TYR A 204 -9.06 10.30 -10.29
C TYR A 204 -8.71 10.86 -11.67
N LYS A 205 -9.71 11.43 -12.36
CA LYS A 205 -9.48 12.09 -13.64
C LYS A 205 -8.59 13.32 -13.49
N ASP A 206 -8.85 14.11 -12.44
CA ASP A 206 -8.19 15.39 -12.17
C ASP A 206 -8.35 15.79 -10.69
N LEU A 207 -7.75 16.89 -10.26
CA LEU A 207 -7.80 17.35 -8.86
C LEU A 207 -9.20 17.81 -8.43
N GLN A 208 -9.98 18.34 -9.37
CA GLN A 208 -11.35 18.80 -9.11
C GLN A 208 -12.28 17.62 -8.80
N SER A 209 -12.30 16.61 -9.67
CA SER A 209 -13.03 15.37 -9.45
C SER A 209 -12.56 14.64 -8.19
N ARG A 210 -11.27 14.72 -7.86
CA ARG A 210 -10.73 14.22 -6.58
C ARG A 210 -11.34 14.93 -5.38
N GLU A 211 -11.47 16.25 -5.41
CA GLU A 211 -12.12 17.03 -4.34
C GLU A 211 -13.60 16.67 -4.21
N GLU A 212 -14.33 16.72 -5.31
CA GLU A 212 -15.77 16.42 -5.37
C GLU A 212 -16.08 15.01 -4.85
N THR A 213 -15.32 14.01 -5.30
CA THR A 213 -15.48 12.60 -4.88
C THR A 213 -15.25 12.44 -3.38
N ARG A 214 -14.21 13.09 -2.83
CA ARG A 214 -13.91 13.04 -1.40
C ARG A 214 -15.00 13.72 -0.57
N ASN A 215 -15.49 14.88 -1.00
CA ASN A 215 -16.53 15.61 -0.30
C ASN A 215 -17.88 14.88 -0.37
N ALA A 216 -18.17 14.21 -1.48
CA ALA A 216 -19.37 13.40 -1.63
C ALA A 216 -19.37 12.20 -0.67
N ALA A 217 -18.22 11.56 -0.42
CA ALA A 217 -18.12 10.45 0.53
C ALA A 217 -18.56 10.85 1.96
N TRP A 218 -18.21 12.06 2.41
CA TRP A 218 -18.63 12.59 3.71
C TRP A 218 -20.14 12.81 3.86
N ARG A 219 -20.87 12.87 2.74
CA ARG A 219 -22.35 13.00 2.77
C ARG A 219 -23.04 11.64 2.88
N LYS A 220 -22.32 10.52 2.78
CA LYS A 220 -22.88 9.17 2.90
C LYS A 220 -23.02 8.79 4.37
N ARG A 221 -24.24 8.43 4.77
CA ARG A 221 -24.54 8.01 6.15
C ARG A 221 -23.70 6.79 6.55
N GLY A 222 -22.99 6.89 7.68
CA GLY A 222 -22.12 5.83 8.20
C GLY A 222 -20.70 5.84 7.64
N TRP A 223 -20.36 6.74 6.73
CA TRP A 223 -18.95 6.94 6.31
C TRP A 223 -18.10 7.39 7.50
N ASP A 224 -18.58 8.45 8.18
CA ASP A 224 -17.97 9.08 9.33
C ASP A 224 -17.70 8.10 10.48
N GLU A 225 -18.68 7.27 10.85
CA GLU A 225 -18.54 6.26 11.91
C GLU A 225 -17.42 5.24 11.62
N ASN A 226 -17.20 4.91 10.33
CA ASN A 226 -16.22 3.91 9.95
C ASN A 226 -14.81 4.47 9.76
N VAL A 227 -14.65 5.79 9.53
CA VAL A 227 -13.34 6.42 9.30
C VAL A 227 -12.84 7.28 10.46
N TYR A 228 -13.65 7.47 11.51
CA TYR A 228 -13.32 8.32 12.65
C TYR A 228 -12.01 7.93 13.35
N TYR A 229 -11.66 6.64 13.36
CA TYR A 229 -10.47 6.09 14.01
C TYR A 229 -9.39 5.60 13.02
N THR A 230 -9.39 6.11 11.78
CA THR A 230 -8.55 5.59 10.69
C THR A 230 -7.50 6.54 10.15
#